data_AF-A0A970BNY5-F1
#
_entry.id   AF-A0A970BNY5-F1
#
_cell.length_a   1.000
_cell.length_b   1.000
_cell.length_c   1.000
_cell.angle_alpha   90.00
_cell.angle_beta   90.00
_cell.angle_gamma   90.00
#
_symmetry.space_group_name_H-M   'P 1'
#
loop_
_entity.id
_entity.type
_entity.pdbx_description
1 polymer ?
#
loop_
_entity_poly.entity_id
_entity_poly.type
_entity_poly.pdbx_seq_one_letter_code
_entity_poly.pdbx_strand_id
1 'polypeptide(L)' 'MKKIQLKINGVLRQVVADPSMTLLDLLRDHFHLTGAKQGCDKKGQCGACT' A
#
# COMPACT_ATOMS: atom_id res chain seq x y z
N MET A 1 -5.12 -9.96 10.94
CA MET A 1 -4.67 -8.67 11.52
C MET A 1 -3.33 -8.78 12.27
N LYS A 2 -2.31 -8.03 11.85
CA LYS A 2 -0.98 -7.94 12.48
C LYS A 2 -0.52 -6.49 12.57
N LYS A 3 0.08 -6.10 13.70
CA LYS A 3 0.68 -4.77 13.88
C LYS A 3 2.06 -4.71 13.23
N ILE A 4 2.27 -3.75 12.33
CA ILE A 4 3.53 -3.53 11.62
C ILE A 4 3.91 -2.04 11.63
N GLN A 5 5.20 -1.77 11.44
CA GLN A 5 5.75 -0.42 11.32
C GLN A 5 6.44 -0.27 9.98
N LEU A 6 6.17 0.83 9.28
CA LEU A 6 6.66 1.14 7.94
C LEU A 6 7.23 2.57 7.94
N LYS A 7 8.33 2.79 7.23
CA LYS A 7 8.82 4.15 6.94
C LYS A 7 8.33 4.55 5.55
N ILE A 8 7.36 5.45 5.48
CA ILE A 8 6.68 5.85 4.24
C ILE A 8 6.98 7.33 4.00
N ASN A 9 7.62 7.64 2.87
CA ASN A 9 8.06 9.00 2.51
C ASN A 9 8.84 9.68 3.65
N GLY A 10 9.76 8.94 4.28
CA GLY A 10 10.57 9.42 5.40
C GLY A 10 9.90 9.35 6.78
N VAL A 11 8.57 9.19 6.85
CA VAL A 11 7.79 9.21 8.10
C VAL A 11 7.53 7.79 8.59
N LEU A 12 7.82 7.52 9.87
CA LEU A 12 7.44 6.25 10.50
C LEU A 12 5.94 6.21 10.76
N ARG A 13 5.27 5.16 10.26
CA ARG A 13 3.84 4.91 10.40
C ARG A 13 3.62 3.51 10.94
N GLN A 14 2.65 3.36 11.83
CA GLN A 14 2.29 2.07 12.42
C GLN A 14 0.85 1.74 12.02
N VAL A 15 0.60 0.51 11.59
CA VAL A 15 -0.72 0.07 11.15
C VAL A 15 -0.99 -1.36 11.61
N VAL A 16 -2.26 -1.67 11.86
CA VAL A 16 -2.73 -3.05 12.00
C VAL A 16 -3.27 -3.46 10.64
N ALA A 17 -2.53 -4.33 9.94
CA ALA A 17 -2.85 -4.74 8.58
C ALA A 17 -3.34 -6.19 8.55
N ASP A 18 -4.24 -6.50 7.63
CA ASP A 18 -4.56 -7.88 7.31
C ASP A 18 -3.47 -8.46 6.35
N PRO A 19 -2.96 -9.68 6.58
CA PRO A 19 -2.02 -10.31 5.67
C PRO A 19 -2.50 -10.43 4.21
N SER A 20 -3.80 -10.42 3.94
CA SER A 20 -4.34 -10.45 2.57
C SER A 20 -4.41 -9.07 1.90
N MET A 21 -4.16 -7.98 2.64
CA MET A 21 -4.17 -6.61 2.10
C MET A 21 -2.89 -6.37 1.29
N THR A 22 -3.02 -5.84 0.07
CA THR A 22 -1.86 -5.46 -0.73
C THR A 22 -1.24 -4.17 -0.20
N LEU A 23 0.06 -3.97 -0.43
CA LEU A 23 0.72 -2.70 -0.08
C LEU A 23 0.09 -1.51 -0.82
N LEU A 24 -0.36 -1.72 -2.05
CA LEU A 24 -1.02 -0.68 -2.84
C LEU A 24 -2.34 -0.23 -2.19
N ASP A 25 -3.16 -1.17 -1.74
CA ASP A 25 -4.41 -0.86 -1.03
C ASP A 25 -4.12 -0.15 0.30
N LEU A 26 -3.11 -0.62 1.05
CA LEU A 26 -2.70 0.04 2.29
C LEU A 26 -2.29 1.50 2.06
N LEU A 27 -1.46 1.77 1.03
CA LEU A 27 -1.01 3.12 0.74
C LEU A 27 -2.15 4.03 0.28
N ARG A 28 -3.01 3.54 -0.63
CA ARG A 28 -4.06 4.35 -1.24
C ARG A 28 -5.28 4.55 -0.35
N ASP A 29 -5.74 3.49 0.32
CA ASP A 29 -7.02 3.49 1.00
C ASP A 29 -6.86 3.83 2.49
N HIS A 30 -5.81 3.31 3.13
CA HIS A 30 -5.57 3.57 4.56
C HIS A 30 -4.76 4.86 4.80
N PHE A 31 -3.76 5.14 3.96
CA PHE A 31 -2.91 6.33 4.11
C PHE A 31 -3.23 7.46 3.12
N HIS A 32 -4.21 7.28 2.23
CA HIS A 32 -4.61 8.27 1.23
C HIS A 32 -3.47 8.75 0.31
N LEU A 33 -2.44 7.91 0.12
CA LEU A 33 -1.30 8.16 -0.75
C LEU A 33 -1.60 7.64 -2.17
N THR A 34 -2.31 8.45 -2.95
CA THR A 34 -2.84 8.04 -4.27
C THR A 34 -1.84 8.16 -5.44
N GLY A 35 -0.55 8.35 -5.15
CA GLY A 35 0.53 8.51 -6.14
C GLY A 35 0.75 7.24 -6.96
N ALA A 36 0.98 6.11 -6.30
CA ALA A 36 1.04 4.80 -6.93
C ALA A 36 -0.34 4.44 -7.52
N LYS A 37 -0.37 3.97 -8.78
CA LYS A 37 -1.62 3.80 -9.53
C LYS A 37 -1.99 2.34 -9.71
N GLN A 38 -3.29 2.07 -9.64
CA GLN A 38 -3.88 0.77 -9.93
C GLN A 38 -4.25 0.72 -11.43
N GLY A 39 -3.42 0.08 -12.26
CA GLY A 39 -3.58 0.10 -13.72
C GLY A 39 -3.90 -1.23 -14.42
N CYS A 40 -3.74 -2.37 -13.73
CA CYS A 40 -3.87 -3.71 -14.35
C CYS A 40 -4.72 -4.69 -13.52
N ASP A 41 -5.78 -4.21 -12.87
CA ASP A 41 -6.69 -5.03 -12.06
C ASP A 41 -6.00 -5.97 -11.06
N LYS A 42 -4.90 -5.48 -10.44
CA LYS A 42 -4.07 -6.16 -9.43
C LYS A 42 -3.31 -7.38 -9.99
N LYS A 43 -3.14 -7.48 -11.32
CA LYS A 43 -2.41 -8.58 -11.98
C LYS A 43 -0.89 -8.37 -12.10
N GLY A 44 -0.39 -7.17 -11.76
CA GLY A 44 1.05 -6.86 -11.80
C GLY A 44 1.66 -6.77 -13.20
N GLN A 45 0.87 -6.45 -14.23
CA GLN A 45 1.30 -6.49 -15.64
C GLN A 45 1.74 -5.14 -16.23
N CYS A 46 1.45 -4.00 -15.57
CA CYS A 46 1.67 -2.67 -16.15
C CYS A 46 2.74 -1.80 -15.47
N GLY A 47 3.23 -2.17 -14.28
CA GLY A 47 4.20 -1.37 -13.52
C GLY A 47 3.69 -0.04 -12.96
N ALA A 48 2.41 0.33 -13.15
CA ALA A 48 1.87 1.63 -12.73
C ALA A 48 1.84 1.87 -11.20
N CYS A 49 2.01 0.80 -10.40
CA CYS A 49 2.06 0.85 -8.94
C CYS A 49 3.49 0.77 -8.36
N THR A 50 4.51 0.99 -9.19
CA THR A 50 5.93 1.04 -8.76
C THR A 50 6.24 2.35 -8.05
#